data_AF-A0A450RXD8-F1
#
_entry.id   AF-A0A450RXD8-F1
#
_cell.length_a   1.000
_cell.length_b   1.000
_cell.length_c   1.000
_cell.angle_alpha   90.00
_cell.angle_beta   90.00
_cell.angle_gamma   90.00
#
_symmetry.space_group_name_H-M   'P 1'
#
loop_
_entity.id
_entity.type
_entity.pdbx_description
1 polymer ?
#
loop_
_entity_poly.entity_id
_entity_poly.type
_entity_poly.pdbx_seq_one_letter_code
_entity_poly.pdbx_strand_id
1 'polypeptide(L)'
;MMKRHLFHLSLGMLFFFLTQAGGALAVEVAPRISDREIIERLGSLENGLERIERRMDAMQKHLEQRMDAMQKHLEQRMGAMQKHLEQRMDTTQKHQEQRMDTMQKYLGQRMDAQWNLMLVIIGGIFGLITGIFGLIGFVVWDRKTAMRPLEQRFAGIARELERDLDTASPKGSRLTRLISAVREFAPDDPRLAKDIMEALKRHSLLDGTPEKA
;
A
#
# COMPACT_ATOMS: atom_id res chain seq x y z
N MET A 1 -134.94 -53.18 -0.45
CA MET A 1 -134.72 -51.75 -0.74
C MET A 1 -134.14 -50.90 0.41
N MET A 2 -134.04 -51.36 1.67
CA MET A 2 -133.62 -50.49 2.81
C MET A 2 -132.10 -50.32 3.03
N LYS A 3 -131.23 -51.21 2.53
CA LYS A 3 -129.78 -51.18 2.84
C LYS A 3 -129.00 -50.05 2.16
N ARG A 4 -129.47 -49.53 1.01
CA ARG A 4 -128.80 -48.43 0.28
C ARG A 4 -128.93 -47.10 1.02
N HIS A 5 -130.10 -46.81 1.59
CA HIS A 5 -130.33 -45.57 2.34
C HIS A 5 -129.52 -45.50 3.64
N LEU A 6 -129.34 -46.63 4.33
CA LEU A 6 -128.51 -46.71 5.53
C LEU A 6 -127.02 -46.46 5.24
N PHE A 7 -126.53 -46.96 4.09
CA PHE A 7 -125.14 -46.78 3.67
C PHE A 7 -124.84 -45.32 3.29
N HIS A 8 -125.77 -44.64 2.61
CA HIS A 8 -125.65 -43.21 2.30
C HIS A 8 -125.68 -42.32 3.56
N LEU A 9 -126.47 -42.70 4.58
CA LEU A 9 -126.51 -42.01 5.88
C LEU A 9 -125.20 -42.17 6.66
N SER A 10 -124.66 -43.39 6.73
CA SER A 10 -123.35 -43.70 7.31
C SER A 10 -122.23 -42.93 6.61
N LEU A 11 -122.25 -42.91 5.27
CA LEU A 11 -121.24 -42.22 4.46
C LEU A 11 -121.33 -40.69 4.64
N GLY A 12 -122.54 -40.14 4.74
CA GLY A 12 -122.76 -38.73 5.03
C GLY A 12 -122.28 -38.31 6.42
N MET A 13 -122.50 -39.17 7.43
CA MET A 13 -122.01 -38.94 8.79
C MET A 13 -120.49 -39.02 8.87
N LEU A 14 -119.88 -39.97 8.16
CA LEU A 14 -118.42 -40.08 8.04
C LEU A 14 -117.83 -38.86 7.31
N PHE A 15 -118.48 -38.38 6.25
CA PHE A 15 -118.07 -37.18 5.54
C PHE A 15 -118.17 -35.94 6.45
N PHE A 16 -119.27 -35.78 7.19
CA PHE A 16 -119.44 -34.69 8.16
C PHE A 16 -118.37 -34.70 9.26
N PHE A 17 -118.00 -35.89 9.76
CA PHE A 17 -116.91 -36.05 10.73
C PHE A 17 -115.54 -35.71 10.11
N LEU A 18 -115.30 -36.09 8.86
CA LEU A 18 -114.08 -35.74 8.12
C LEU A 18 -114.00 -34.23 7.84
N THR A 19 -115.14 -33.55 7.60
CA THR A 19 -115.16 -32.09 7.44
C THR A 19 -114.92 -31.35 8.75
N GLN A 20 -115.40 -31.88 9.88
CA GLN A 20 -115.12 -31.33 11.23
C GLN A 20 -113.66 -31.57 11.67
N ALA A 21 -113.01 -32.63 11.19
CA ALA A 21 -111.62 -32.94 11.52
C ALA A 21 -110.57 -32.10 10.75
N GLY A 22 -110.97 -31.39 9.69
CA GLY A 22 -110.07 -30.60 8.84
C GLY A 22 -109.73 -29.19 9.34
N GLY A 23 -110.24 -28.76 10.50
CA GLY A 23 -110.24 -27.36 10.94
C GLY A 23 -109.18 -26.93 11.95
N ALA A 24 -108.12 -27.70 12.18
CA ALA A 24 -107.11 -27.39 13.21
C ALA A 24 -105.68 -27.40 12.66
N LEU A 25 -105.42 -26.65 11.58
CA LEU A 25 -104.07 -26.18 11.31
C LEU A 25 -103.84 -24.94 12.16
N ALA A 26 -103.30 -25.16 13.35
CA ALA A 26 -102.78 -24.09 14.20
C ALA A 26 -101.62 -23.41 13.45
N VAL A 27 -101.94 -22.38 12.68
CA VAL A 27 -100.98 -21.33 12.37
C VAL A 27 -100.70 -20.64 13.69
N GLU A 28 -99.54 -20.93 14.30
CA GLU A 28 -99.02 -20.11 15.38
C GLU A 28 -98.84 -18.70 14.82
N VAL A 29 -99.81 -17.84 15.13
CA VAL A 29 -99.71 -16.40 14.89
C VAL A 29 -98.50 -15.96 15.69
N ALA A 30 -97.41 -15.59 14.99
CA ALA A 30 -96.25 -14.98 15.61
C ALA A 30 -96.74 -13.86 16.56
N PRO A 31 -96.16 -13.72 17.77
CA PRO A 31 -96.60 -12.73 18.74
C PRO A 31 -96.75 -11.37 18.04
N ARG A 32 -97.93 -10.74 18.15
CA ARG A 32 -98.11 -9.38 17.63
C ARG A 32 -97.20 -8.46 18.44
N ILE A 33 -96.01 -8.20 17.90
CA ILE A 33 -95.09 -7.20 18.46
C ILE A 33 -95.86 -5.88 18.53
N SER A 34 -95.93 -5.31 19.73
CA SER A 34 -96.58 -4.01 19.93
C SER A 34 -95.64 -2.90 19.45
N ASP A 35 -96.20 -1.82 18.88
CA ASP A 35 -95.42 -0.63 18.48
C ASP A 35 -94.52 -0.11 19.62
N ARG A 36 -94.95 -0.30 20.89
CA ARG A 36 -94.15 0.02 22.08
C ARG A 36 -92.85 -0.79 22.17
N GLU A 37 -92.89 -2.08 21.87
CA GLU A 37 -91.73 -2.97 21.92
C GLU A 37 -90.76 -2.67 20.75
N ILE A 38 -91.29 -2.26 19.59
CA ILE A 38 -90.48 -1.80 18.45
C ILE A 38 -89.70 -0.54 18.83
N ILE A 39 -90.38 0.45 19.43
CA ILE A 39 -89.74 1.71 19.85
C ILE A 39 -88.66 1.44 20.90
N GLU A 40 -88.91 0.55 21.86
CA GLU A 40 -87.93 0.18 22.89
C GLU A 40 -86.69 -0.50 22.28
N ARG A 41 -86.88 -1.43 21.35
CA ARG A 41 -85.78 -2.09 20.63
C ARG A 41 -85.02 -1.11 19.73
N LEU A 42 -85.71 -0.18 19.07
CA LEU A 42 -85.08 0.86 18.25
C LEU A 42 -84.24 1.81 19.12
N GLY A 43 -84.76 2.26 20.27
CA GLY A 43 -83.99 3.08 21.21
C GLY A 43 -82.79 2.32 21.79
N SER A 44 -82.93 1.03 22.08
CA SER A 44 -81.78 0.19 22.49
C SER A 44 -80.74 0.02 21.38
N LEU A 45 -81.17 -0.06 20.11
CA LEU A 45 -80.27 -0.14 18.96
C LEU A 45 -79.54 1.19 18.73
N GLU A 46 -80.24 2.33 18.83
CA GLU A 46 -79.67 3.67 18.73
C GLU A 46 -78.58 3.88 19.80
N ASN A 47 -78.87 3.53 21.05
CA ASN A 47 -77.89 3.52 22.13
C ASN A 47 -76.70 2.58 21.86
N GLY A 48 -76.96 1.43 21.23
CA GLY A 48 -75.93 0.48 20.81
C GLY A 48 -75.01 1.06 19.73
N LEU A 49 -75.58 1.75 18.74
CA LEU A 49 -74.86 2.43 17.66
C LEU A 49 -74.00 3.58 18.21
N GLU A 50 -74.54 4.43 19.08
CA GLU A 50 -73.76 5.48 19.74
C GLU A 50 -72.57 4.89 20.51
N ARG A 51 -72.76 3.77 21.21
CA ARG A 51 -71.69 3.12 21.97
C ARG A 51 -70.61 2.57 21.05
N ILE A 52 -70.98 2.04 19.89
CA ILE A 52 -70.04 1.55 18.88
C ILE A 52 -69.26 2.71 18.27
N GLU A 53 -69.92 3.81 17.91
CA GLU A 53 -69.29 5.01 17.39
C GLU A 53 -68.25 5.58 18.35
N ARG A 54 -68.62 5.77 19.62
CA ARG A 54 -67.68 6.22 20.67
C ARG A 54 -66.48 5.27 20.84
N ARG A 55 -66.70 3.96 20.68
CA ARG A 55 -65.62 2.96 20.76
C ARG A 55 -64.72 3.02 19.53
N MET A 56 -65.26 3.26 18.34
CA MET A 56 -64.48 3.45 17.12
C MET A 56 -63.64 4.72 17.21
N ASP A 57 -64.20 5.84 17.67
CA ASP A 57 -63.46 7.08 17.89
C ASP A 57 -62.32 6.91 18.90
N ALA A 58 -62.60 6.23 20.02
CA ALA A 58 -61.57 5.94 21.03
C ALA A 58 -60.46 5.05 20.46
N MET A 59 -60.82 4.06 19.64
CA MET A 59 -59.85 3.17 18.99
C MET A 59 -59.00 3.91 17.96
N GLN A 60 -59.62 4.79 17.16
CA GLN A 60 -58.92 5.61 16.19
C GLN A 60 -57.92 6.54 16.87
N LYS A 61 -58.34 7.27 17.91
CA LYS A 61 -57.44 8.12 18.72
C LYS A 61 -56.30 7.31 19.34
N HIS A 62 -56.57 6.11 19.82
CA HIS A 62 -55.54 5.24 20.39
C HIS A 62 -54.52 4.78 19.34
N LEU A 63 -54.98 4.46 18.13
CA LEU A 63 -54.11 4.07 17.01
C LEU A 63 -53.26 5.25 16.55
N GLU A 64 -53.84 6.44 16.41
CA GLU A 64 -53.11 7.67 16.07
C GLU A 64 -51.99 7.93 17.10
N GLN A 65 -52.30 7.90 18.40
CA GLN A 65 -51.31 8.06 19.46
C GLN A 65 -50.20 7.01 19.41
N ARG A 66 -50.54 5.75 19.11
CA ARG A 66 -49.55 4.66 18.97
C ARG A 66 -48.65 4.87 17.77
N MET A 67 -49.20 5.31 16.64
CA MET A 67 -48.44 5.60 15.43
C MET A 67 -47.48 6.76 15.67
N ASP A 68 -47.92 7.84 16.29
CA ASP A 68 -47.07 8.99 16.66
C ASP A 68 -45.94 8.57 17.61
N ALA A 69 -46.25 7.76 18.63
CA ALA A 69 -45.25 7.26 19.57
C ALA A 69 -44.22 6.36 18.86
N MET A 70 -44.68 5.50 17.94
CA MET A 70 -43.82 4.62 17.16
C MET A 70 -42.91 5.42 16.22
N GLN A 71 -43.45 6.45 15.56
CA GLN A 71 -42.68 7.33 14.69
C GLN A 71 -41.58 8.06 15.47
N LYS A 72 -41.92 8.67 16.61
CA LYS A 72 -40.93 9.33 17.48
C LYS A 72 -39.85 8.36 17.96
N HIS A 73 -40.23 7.14 18.32
CA HIS A 73 -39.28 6.12 18.76
C HIS A 73 -38.32 5.72 17.62
N LEU A 74 -38.83 5.55 16.40
CA LEU A 74 -38.02 5.26 15.22
C LEU A 74 -37.06 6.40 14.89
N GLU A 75 -37.53 7.65 14.90
CA GLU A 75 -36.70 8.84 14.68
C GLU A 75 -35.56 8.92 15.72
N GLN A 76 -35.86 8.72 17.01
CA GLN A 76 -34.85 8.68 18.07
C GLN A 76 -33.83 7.57 17.86
N ARG A 77 -34.29 6.37 17.51
CA ARG A 77 -33.41 5.21 17.28
C ARG A 77 -32.51 5.42 16.07
N MET A 78 -33.04 5.98 14.99
CA MET A 78 -32.27 6.32 13.79
C MET A 78 -31.23 7.40 14.09
N GLY A 79 -31.61 8.47 14.81
CA GLY A 79 -30.69 9.52 15.24
C GLY A 79 -29.57 8.99 16.15
N ALA A 80 -29.90 8.09 17.09
CA ALA A 80 -28.91 7.45 17.95
C ALA A 80 -27.96 6.53 17.15
N MET A 81 -28.49 5.77 16.20
CA MET A 81 -27.69 4.92 15.31
C MET A 81 -26.74 5.76 14.45
N GLN A 82 -27.21 6.87 13.89
CA GLN A 82 -26.40 7.77 13.09
C GLN A 82 -25.23 8.35 13.91
N LYS A 83 -25.51 8.88 15.11
CA LYS A 83 -24.46 9.38 16.02
C LYS A 83 -23.46 8.28 16.40
N HIS A 84 -23.93 7.07 16.67
CA HIS A 84 -23.05 5.96 17.00
C HIS A 84 -22.14 5.57 15.82
N LEU A 85 -22.67 5.54 14.61
CA LEU A 85 -21.89 5.28 13.39
C LEU A 85 -20.85 6.37 13.14
N GLU A 86 -21.22 7.64 13.30
CA GLU A 86 -20.31 8.78 13.17
C GLU A 86 -19.15 8.69 14.17
N GLN A 87 -19.45 8.43 15.46
CA GLN A 87 -18.42 8.21 16.48
C GLN A 87 -17.51 7.02 16.17
N ARG A 88 -18.08 5.91 15.66
CA ARG A 88 -17.28 4.74 15.27
C ARG A 88 -16.38 5.02 14.07
N MET A 89 -16.86 5.79 13.10
CA MET A 89 -16.05 6.21 11.95
C MET A 89 -14.91 7.12 12.39
N ASP A 90 -15.18 8.15 13.20
CA ASP A 90 -14.17 9.05 13.74
C ASP A 90 -13.08 8.33 14.53
N THR A 91 -13.48 7.39 15.40
CA THR A 91 -12.53 6.61 16.21
C THR A 91 -11.70 5.67 15.34
N THR A 92 -12.32 5.03 14.34
CA THR A 92 -11.62 4.18 13.38
C THR A 92 -10.63 4.99 12.55
N GLN A 93 -11.03 6.17 12.08
CA GLN A 93 -10.18 7.07 11.31
C GLN A 93 -8.97 7.54 12.12
N LYS A 94 -9.19 8.03 13.35
CA LYS A 94 -8.09 8.44 14.25
C LYS A 94 -7.13 7.29 14.53
N HIS A 95 -7.64 6.08 14.75
CA HIS A 95 -6.80 4.91 14.98
C HIS A 95 -5.98 4.55 13.75
N GLN A 96 -6.56 4.66 12.56
CA GLN A 96 -5.85 4.42 11.30
C GLN A 96 -4.78 5.47 11.04
N GLU A 97 -5.08 6.75 11.25
CA GLU A 97 -4.12 7.85 11.16
C GLU A 97 -2.93 7.64 12.11
N GLN A 98 -3.17 7.33 13.38
CA GLN A 98 -2.11 7.04 14.35
C GLN A 98 -1.24 5.85 13.94
N ARG A 99 -1.85 4.78 13.40
CA ARG A 99 -1.10 3.62 12.90
C ARG A 99 -0.24 3.97 11.70
N MET A 100 -0.78 4.76 10.76
CA MET A 100 -0.05 5.22 9.59
C MET A 100 1.12 6.13 9.98
N ASP A 101 0.91 7.09 10.87
CA ASP A 101 1.97 7.95 11.41
C ASP A 101 3.08 7.15 12.08
N THR A 102 2.70 6.15 12.89
CA THR A 102 3.67 5.28 13.57
C THR A 102 4.48 4.47 12.55
N MET A 103 3.81 3.91 11.55
CA MET A 103 4.46 3.15 10.48
C MET A 103 5.37 4.04 9.64
N GLN A 104 4.94 5.26 9.32
CA GLN A 104 5.73 6.23 8.57
C GLN A 104 6.97 6.67 9.34
N LYS A 105 6.86 6.93 10.66
CA LYS A 105 8.01 7.22 11.52
C LYS A 105 8.99 6.05 11.57
N TYR A 106 8.49 4.84 11.74
CA TYR A 106 9.33 3.65 11.80
C TYR A 106 10.10 3.41 10.49
N LEU A 107 9.41 3.54 9.35
CA LEU A 107 10.02 3.43 8.03
C LEU A 107 11.02 4.57 7.79
N GLY A 108 10.66 5.81 8.16
CA GLY A 108 11.55 6.97 8.08
C GLY A 108 12.84 6.75 8.85
N GLN A 109 12.75 6.35 10.13
CA GLN A 109 13.93 6.06 10.95
C GLN A 109 14.82 4.95 10.38
N ARG A 110 14.23 3.89 9.84
CA ARG A 110 14.99 2.82 9.18
C ARG A 110 15.69 3.31 7.91
N MET A 111 14.99 4.07 7.09
CA MET A 111 15.55 4.66 5.87
C MET A 111 16.66 5.66 6.20
N ASP A 112 16.48 6.52 7.20
CA ASP A 112 17.48 7.47 7.66
C ASP A 112 18.72 6.75 8.19
N ALA A 113 18.55 5.68 8.97
CA ALA A 113 19.66 4.87 9.46
C ALA A 113 20.43 4.21 8.29
N GLN A 114 19.72 3.66 7.31
CA GLN A 114 20.35 3.08 6.11
C GLN A 114 21.06 4.14 5.26
N TRP A 115 20.44 5.30 5.08
CA TRP A 115 21.00 6.42 4.33
C TRP A 115 22.26 6.96 4.99
N ASN A 116 22.24 7.16 6.32
CA ASN A 116 23.41 7.58 7.08
C ASN A 116 24.56 6.58 6.98
N LEU A 117 24.29 5.28 7.09
CA LEU A 117 25.32 4.25 6.88
C LEU A 117 25.91 4.32 5.47
N MET A 118 25.06 4.47 4.46
CA MET A 118 25.51 4.59 3.07
C MET A 118 26.40 5.84 2.88
N LEU A 119 25.99 6.99 3.45
CA LEU A 119 26.78 8.22 3.40
C LEU A 119 28.14 8.08 4.11
N VAL A 120 28.19 7.39 5.26
CA VAL A 120 29.46 7.12 5.96
C VAL A 120 30.37 6.24 5.12
N ILE A 121 29.85 5.18 4.48
CA ILE A 121 30.65 4.31 3.60
C ILE A 121 31.17 5.10 2.41
N ILE A 122 30.30 5.85 1.72
CA ILE A 122 30.68 6.68 0.57
C ILE A 122 31.71 7.73 0.97
N GLY A 123 31.46 8.47 2.06
CA GLY A 123 32.38 9.47 2.59
C GLY A 123 33.73 8.87 2.97
N GLY A 124 33.74 7.67 3.57
CA GLY A 124 34.95 6.91 3.86
C GLY A 124 35.75 6.56 2.60
N ILE A 125 35.09 6.06 1.55
CA ILE A 125 35.73 5.74 0.26
C ILE A 125 36.32 7.01 -0.39
N PHE A 126 35.54 8.09 -0.47
CA PHE A 126 36.03 9.35 -1.04
C PHE A 126 37.18 9.94 -0.23
N GLY A 127 37.13 9.85 1.10
CA GLY A 127 38.22 10.26 1.99
C GLY A 127 39.49 9.45 1.73
N LEU A 128 39.37 8.13 1.54
CA LEU A 128 40.50 7.24 1.24
C LEU A 128 41.13 7.58 -0.12
N ILE A 129 40.29 7.75 -1.16
CA ILE A 129 40.74 8.14 -2.50
C ILE A 129 41.48 9.50 -2.43
N THR A 130 40.88 10.49 -1.78
CA THR A 130 41.47 11.83 -1.63
C THR A 130 42.79 11.78 -0.85
N GLY A 131 42.87 10.94 0.19
CA GLY A 131 44.09 10.69 0.93
C GLY A 131 45.19 10.09 0.07
N ILE A 132 44.88 9.09 -0.78
CA ILE A 132 45.85 8.50 -1.70
C ILE A 132 46.33 9.54 -2.72
N PHE A 133 45.43 10.28 -3.37
CA PHE A 133 45.82 11.33 -4.32
C PHE A 133 46.65 12.43 -3.65
N GLY A 134 46.30 12.81 -2.43
CA GLY A 134 47.08 13.74 -1.61
C GLY A 134 48.48 13.22 -1.31
N LEU A 135 48.62 11.94 -0.93
CA LEU A 135 49.91 11.29 -0.70
C LEU A 135 50.75 11.21 -1.98
N ILE A 136 50.16 10.84 -3.11
CA ILE A 136 50.87 10.80 -4.40
C ILE A 136 51.36 12.21 -4.75
N GLY A 137 50.50 13.22 -4.65
CA GLY A 137 50.87 14.61 -4.85
C GLY A 137 52.01 15.05 -3.93
N PHE A 138 51.94 14.66 -2.65
CA PHE A 138 52.96 14.95 -1.65
C PHE A 138 54.31 14.27 -1.95
N VAL A 139 54.30 12.99 -2.34
CA VAL A 139 55.52 12.23 -2.70
C VAL A 139 56.18 12.81 -3.96
N VAL A 140 55.38 13.17 -4.97
CA VAL A 140 55.90 13.82 -6.19
C VAL A 140 56.52 15.19 -5.86
N TRP A 141 55.89 15.94 -4.97
CA TRP A 141 56.43 17.20 -4.47
C TRP A 141 57.74 17.01 -3.69
N ASP A 142 57.78 16.07 -2.75
CA ASP A 142 58.96 15.75 -1.94
C ASP A 142 60.17 15.36 -2.81
N ARG A 143 59.97 14.45 -3.77
CA ARG A 143 61.02 14.07 -4.73
C ARG A 143 61.53 15.26 -5.55
N LYS A 144 60.64 16.15 -6.02
CA LYS A 144 61.03 17.33 -6.80
C LYS A 144 61.77 18.37 -5.95
N THR A 145 61.51 18.41 -4.65
CA THR A 145 62.16 19.34 -3.73
C THR A 145 63.52 18.80 -3.27
N ALA A 146 63.64 17.48 -3.07
CA ALA A 146 64.86 16.78 -2.68
C ALA A 146 65.91 16.64 -3.80
N MET A 147 65.50 16.62 -5.08
CA MET A 147 66.43 16.50 -6.23
C MET A 147 67.09 17.82 -6.65
N ARG A 148 66.58 18.98 -6.21
CA ARG A 148 67.18 20.30 -6.51
C ARG A 148 68.67 20.41 -6.14
N PRO A 149 69.14 19.94 -4.97
CA PRO A 149 70.57 19.94 -4.64
C PRO A 149 71.37 18.87 -5.39
N LEU A 150 70.74 17.79 -5.89
CA LEU A 150 71.41 16.76 -6.69
C LEU A 150 71.71 17.25 -8.11
N GLU A 151 70.80 17.99 -8.74
CA GLU A 151 71.02 18.60 -10.07
C GLU A 151 72.23 19.53 -10.09
N GLN A 152 72.45 20.30 -9.02
CA GLN A 152 73.63 21.18 -8.92
C GLN A 152 74.94 20.38 -8.89
N ARG A 153 74.95 19.20 -8.24
CA ARG A 153 76.12 18.32 -8.20
C ARG A 153 76.37 17.64 -9.53
N PHE A 154 75.32 17.14 -10.19
CA PHE A 154 75.43 16.57 -11.54
C PHE A 154 75.85 17.61 -12.58
N ALA A 155 75.36 18.84 -12.48
CA ALA A 155 75.80 19.96 -13.33
C ALA A 155 77.25 20.39 -13.05
N GLY A 156 77.77 20.14 -11.85
CA GLY A 156 79.19 20.28 -11.54
C GLY A 156 80.02 19.18 -12.20
N ILE A 157 79.63 17.92 -12.00
CA ILE A 157 80.31 16.74 -12.57
C ILE A 157 80.32 16.78 -14.10
N ALA A 158 79.20 17.15 -14.73
CA ALA A 158 79.09 17.28 -16.18
C ALA A 158 80.04 18.34 -16.75
N ARG A 159 80.13 19.51 -16.08
CA ARG A 159 81.06 20.58 -16.49
C ARG A 159 82.52 20.20 -16.29
N GLU A 160 82.83 19.43 -15.25
CA GLU A 160 84.20 18.94 -15.02
C GLU A 160 84.60 17.88 -16.05
N LEU A 161 83.67 16.99 -16.41
CA LEU A 161 83.85 16.01 -17.47
C LEU A 161 84.01 16.66 -18.85
N GLU A 162 83.22 17.70 -19.13
CA GLU A 162 83.30 18.47 -20.38
C GLU A 162 84.62 19.25 -20.44
N ARG A 163 85.06 19.87 -19.35
CA ARG A 163 86.38 20.53 -19.26
C ARG A 163 87.55 19.56 -19.45
N ASP A 164 87.45 18.35 -18.93
CA ASP A 164 88.45 17.29 -19.11
C ASP A 164 88.44 16.68 -20.52
N LEU A 165 87.30 16.74 -21.23
CA LEU A 165 87.20 16.39 -22.64
C LEU A 165 87.78 17.48 -23.55
N ASP A 166 87.68 18.75 -23.17
CA ASP A 166 87.94 19.91 -24.02
C ASP A 166 89.35 20.53 -23.84
N THR A 167 90.27 19.84 -23.14
CA THR A 167 91.62 20.36 -22.92
C THR A 167 92.50 20.24 -24.18
N ALA A 168 92.48 21.32 -24.96
CA ALA A 168 93.50 21.83 -25.88
C ALA A 168 94.81 20.99 -25.98
N SER A 169 94.77 19.90 -26.74
CA SER A 169 95.95 19.14 -27.13
C SER A 169 95.84 18.67 -28.57
N PRO A 170 96.87 18.87 -29.42
CA PRO A 170 96.84 18.59 -30.85
C PRO A 170 96.72 17.10 -31.23
N LYS A 171 96.44 16.19 -30.27
CA LYS A 171 96.20 14.76 -30.51
C LYS A 171 94.83 14.23 -30.03
N GLY A 172 93.89 15.11 -29.66
CA GLY A 172 92.50 14.74 -29.36
C GLY A 172 92.26 14.16 -27.95
N SER A 173 90.96 14.13 -27.58
CA SER A 173 90.40 13.83 -26.25
C SER A 173 91.00 12.58 -25.58
N ARG A 174 91.04 12.54 -24.24
CA ARG A 174 91.44 11.33 -23.47
C ARG A 174 90.60 10.11 -23.85
N LEU A 175 89.33 10.31 -24.22
CA LEU A 175 88.48 9.25 -24.76
C LEU A 175 88.96 8.80 -26.14
N THR A 176 89.40 9.72 -26.99
CA THR A 176 90.01 9.38 -28.28
C THR A 176 91.31 8.60 -28.10
N ARG A 177 92.12 8.94 -27.08
CA ARG A 177 93.33 8.17 -26.73
C ARG A 177 93.04 6.80 -26.15
N LEU A 178 92.00 6.67 -25.33
CA LEU A 178 91.54 5.38 -24.82
C LEU A 178 90.98 4.51 -25.94
N ILE A 179 90.16 5.08 -26.82
CA ILE A 179 89.62 4.38 -27.98
C ILE A 179 90.74 4.01 -28.96
N SER A 180 91.72 4.88 -29.21
CA SER A 180 92.84 4.57 -30.10
C SER A 180 93.77 3.53 -29.48
N ALA A 181 94.08 3.61 -28.18
CA ALA A 181 94.89 2.61 -27.50
C ALA A 181 94.19 1.25 -27.47
N VAL A 182 92.89 1.22 -27.18
CA VAL A 182 92.09 -0.01 -27.25
C VAL A 182 92.03 -0.55 -28.68
N ARG A 183 91.94 0.31 -29.70
CA ARG A 183 91.95 -0.08 -31.12
C ARG A 183 93.31 -0.57 -31.61
N GLU A 184 94.39 -0.08 -31.04
CA GLU A 184 95.77 -0.49 -31.35
C GLU A 184 96.15 -1.81 -30.68
N PHE A 185 95.59 -2.12 -29.51
CA PHE A 185 95.71 -3.42 -28.83
C PHE A 185 94.69 -4.48 -29.30
N ALA A 186 93.68 -4.10 -30.10
CA ALA A 186 92.65 -5.00 -30.60
C ALA A 186 93.04 -5.98 -31.73
N PRO A 187 94.10 -5.79 -32.55
CA PRO A 187 94.37 -6.74 -33.63
C PRO A 187 94.93 -8.09 -33.16
N ASP A 188 95.53 -8.18 -31.96
CA ASP A 188 96.31 -9.37 -31.57
C ASP A 188 95.60 -10.36 -30.62
N ASP A 189 94.41 -10.04 -30.08
CA ASP A 189 93.69 -10.96 -29.20
C ASP A 189 92.18 -11.07 -29.50
N PRO A 190 91.73 -12.15 -30.16
CA PRO A 190 90.32 -12.39 -30.47
C PRO A 190 89.44 -12.59 -29.23
N ARG A 191 90.00 -12.75 -28.03
CA ARG A 191 89.23 -12.82 -26.77
C ARG A 191 88.84 -11.42 -26.26
N LEU A 192 89.77 -10.47 -26.31
CA LEU A 192 89.51 -9.07 -25.93
C LEU A 192 88.44 -8.41 -26.80
N ALA A 193 88.43 -8.67 -28.10
CA ALA A 193 87.40 -8.19 -29.00
C ALA A 193 86.00 -8.75 -28.64
N LYS A 194 85.92 -10.02 -28.25
CA LYS A 194 84.67 -10.64 -27.78
C LYS A 194 84.22 -10.07 -26.45
N ASP A 195 85.13 -9.92 -25.48
CA ASP A 195 84.79 -9.41 -24.15
C ASP A 195 84.36 -7.95 -24.18
N ILE A 196 84.98 -7.12 -25.02
CA ILE A 196 84.57 -5.73 -25.23
C ILE A 196 83.22 -5.66 -25.94
N MET A 197 83.00 -6.47 -26.98
CA MET A 197 81.72 -6.50 -27.70
C MET A 197 80.59 -7.09 -26.84
N GLU A 198 80.90 -8.03 -25.94
CA GLU A 198 79.98 -8.56 -24.94
C GLU A 198 79.72 -7.56 -23.81
N ALA A 199 80.72 -6.81 -23.36
CA ALA A 199 80.56 -5.75 -22.37
C ALA A 199 79.74 -4.56 -22.93
N LEU A 200 79.96 -4.16 -24.18
CA LEU A 200 79.16 -3.16 -24.90
C LEU A 200 77.73 -3.65 -25.13
N LYS A 201 77.53 -4.94 -25.41
CA LYS A 201 76.20 -5.54 -25.56
C LYS A 201 75.48 -5.64 -24.21
N ARG A 202 76.20 -5.95 -23.12
CA ARG A 202 75.66 -5.99 -21.74
C ARG A 202 75.35 -4.61 -21.18
N HIS A 203 76.09 -3.57 -21.56
CA HIS A 203 75.87 -2.18 -21.13
C HIS A 203 75.14 -1.31 -22.16
N SER A 204 74.34 -1.95 -23.03
CA SER A 204 73.15 -1.42 -23.70
C SER A 204 73.35 -0.23 -24.64
N LEU A 205 73.29 -0.48 -25.97
CA LEU A 205 72.89 0.56 -26.93
C LEU A 205 72.32 0.05 -28.28
N LEU A 206 71.84 -1.20 -28.42
CA LEU A 206 71.12 -1.65 -29.64
C LEU A 206 70.14 -2.80 -29.36
N ASP A 207 69.05 -2.54 -28.63
CA ASP A 207 67.77 -3.22 -28.93
C ASP A 207 66.61 -2.38 -28.39
N GLY A 208 66.33 -1.30 -29.11
CA GLY A 208 64.96 -0.82 -29.21
C GLY A 208 64.35 -1.50 -30.42
N THR A 209 63.35 -2.36 -30.23
CA THR A 209 62.15 -2.43 -31.07
C THR A 209 61.06 -3.27 -30.38
N PRO A 210 59.77 -2.97 -30.62
CA PRO A 210 58.66 -3.41 -29.78
C PRO A 210 58.05 -4.73 -30.28
N GLU A 211 57.80 -5.66 -29.37
CA GLU A 211 57.01 -6.86 -29.66
C GLU A 211 55.55 -6.62 -29.26
N LYS A 212 54.69 -6.65 -30.28
CA LYS A 212 53.22 -6.64 -30.17
C LYS A 212 52.74 -8.02 -29.72
N ALA A 213 51.90 -8.06 -28.68
CA ALA A 213 50.72 -8.93 -28.57
C ALA A 213 49.86 -8.45 -27.40
#